data_AF-A0A5J4E0F5-F1
#
_entry.id   AF-A0A5J4E0F5-F1
#
_cell.length_a   1.000
_cell.length_b   1.000
_cell.length_c   1.000
_cell.angle_alpha   90.00
_cell.angle_beta   90.00
_cell.angle_gamma   90.00
#
_symmetry.space_group_name_H-M   'P 1'
#
loop_
_entity.id
_entity.type
_entity.pdbx_description
1 polymer ?
#
loop_
_entity_poly.entity_id
_entity_poly.type
_entity_poly.pdbx_seq_one_letter_code
_entity_poly.pdbx_strand_id
1 'polypeptide(L)'
;MAEMLSVVVGGLLAVGGGGTMQWYLNKIQRENEDKRQRAIKFEELVSAIYEYDHWLMTYRNIHTFGSDDTETPTPFAKIQAITLIYFPEHLEKVKELQNIANDYIVWIHNAAVKRLAKDNSIQEGFKDVYQTYAAAHHELLKDLSEFSKRVFK
;
A
#
# COMPACT_ATOMS: atom_id res chain seq x y z
N MET A 1 -57.66 -31.33 21.70
CA MET A 1 -56.28 -31.74 21.37
C MET A 1 -55.70 -30.98 20.15
N ALA A 2 -56.10 -29.72 19.92
CA ALA A 2 -55.58 -28.90 18.81
C ALA A 2 -54.69 -27.72 19.29
N GLU A 3 -54.65 -27.45 20.60
CA GLU A 3 -53.99 -26.25 21.15
C GLU A 3 -52.51 -26.44 21.50
N MET A 4 -52.02 -27.68 21.67
CA MET A 4 -50.59 -27.93 21.93
C MET A 4 -49.71 -27.96 20.68
N LEU A 5 -50.30 -28.12 19.49
CA LEU A 5 -49.56 -28.16 18.22
C LEU A 5 -49.14 -26.77 17.72
N SER A 6 -49.93 -25.71 18.00
CA SER A 6 -49.60 -24.35 17.54
C SER A 6 -48.45 -23.72 18.32
N VAL A 7 -48.34 -24.00 19.62
CA VAL A 7 -47.29 -23.45 20.50
C VAL A 7 -45.93 -24.09 20.23
N VAL A 8 -45.91 -25.40 19.91
CA VAL A 8 -44.66 -26.12 19.55
C VAL A 8 -44.13 -25.65 18.19
N VAL A 9 -45.01 -25.35 17.23
CA VAL A 9 -44.62 -24.81 15.92
C VAL A 9 -44.15 -23.35 16.04
N GLY A 10 -44.77 -22.54 16.92
CA GLY A 10 -44.33 -21.17 17.21
C GLY A 10 -42.96 -21.10 17.90
N GLY A 11 -42.67 -22.01 18.83
CA GLY A 11 -41.37 -22.09 19.52
C GLY A 11 -40.22 -22.55 18.62
N LEU A 12 -40.47 -23.49 17.71
CA LEU A 12 -39.47 -23.97 16.74
C LEU A 12 -39.12 -22.93 15.66
N LEU A 13 -40.08 -22.10 15.23
CA LEU A 13 -39.83 -20.99 14.30
C LEU A 13 -39.06 -19.84 14.95
N ALA A 14 -39.27 -19.57 16.24
CA ALA A 14 -38.52 -18.55 16.98
C ALA A 14 -37.06 -18.96 17.21
N VAL A 15 -36.82 -20.23 17.56
CA VAL A 15 -35.45 -20.76 17.80
C VAL A 15 -34.70 -21.01 16.48
N GLY A 16 -35.38 -21.47 15.43
CA GLY A 16 -34.80 -21.64 14.10
C GLY A 16 -34.57 -20.30 13.36
N GLY A 17 -35.46 -19.33 13.55
CA GLY A 17 -35.37 -18.00 12.95
C GLY A 17 -34.32 -17.09 13.60
N GLY A 18 -34.14 -17.15 14.93
CA GLY A 18 -33.16 -16.35 15.63
C GLY A 18 -31.72 -16.70 15.29
N GLY A 19 -31.37 -17.99 15.27
CA GLY A 19 -30.00 -18.43 15.00
C GLY A 19 -29.55 -18.21 13.54
N THR A 20 -30.43 -18.47 12.58
CA THR A 20 -30.14 -18.27 11.15
C THR A 20 -30.07 -16.79 10.78
N MET A 21 -30.95 -15.96 11.35
CA MET A 21 -30.90 -14.50 11.18
C MET A 21 -29.64 -13.91 11.79
N GLN A 22 -29.25 -14.33 12.99
CA GLN A 22 -28.04 -13.82 13.66
C GLN A 22 -26.76 -14.25 12.92
N TRP A 23 -26.72 -15.47 12.38
CA TRP A 23 -25.63 -15.92 11.51
C TRP A 23 -25.54 -15.10 10.22
N TYR A 24 -26.68 -14.83 9.57
CA TYR A 24 -26.74 -14.02 8.35
C TYR A 24 -26.29 -12.57 8.60
N LEU A 25 -26.78 -11.95 9.67
CA LEU A 25 -26.35 -10.60 10.08
C LEU A 25 -24.86 -10.53 10.41
N ASN A 26 -24.33 -11.52 11.15
CA ASN A 26 -22.91 -11.60 11.46
C ASN A 26 -22.05 -11.78 10.19
N LYS A 27 -22.54 -12.53 9.20
CA LYS A 27 -21.85 -12.70 7.92
C LYS A 27 -21.79 -11.39 7.15
N ILE A 28 -22.91 -10.68 7.01
CA ILE A 28 -22.94 -9.37 6.35
C ILE A 28 -22.05 -8.36 7.09
N GLN A 29 -22.08 -8.35 8.41
CA GLN A 29 -21.23 -7.46 9.20
C GLN A 29 -19.75 -7.75 8.98
N ARG A 30 -19.33 -9.02 8.93
CA ARG A 30 -17.95 -9.41 8.60
C ARG A 30 -17.55 -8.96 7.20
N GLU A 31 -18.40 -9.21 6.20
CA GLU A 31 -18.11 -8.79 4.82
C GLU A 31 -17.97 -7.27 4.70
N ASN A 32 -18.80 -6.50 5.42
CA ASN A 32 -18.70 -5.04 5.45
C ASN A 32 -17.45 -4.55 6.19
N GLU A 33 -17.10 -5.20 7.30
CA GLU A 33 -15.89 -4.87 8.06
C GLU A 33 -14.63 -5.18 7.23
N ASP A 34 -14.57 -6.33 6.57
CA ASP A 34 -13.45 -6.69 5.70
C ASP A 34 -13.28 -5.69 4.55
N LYS A 35 -14.38 -5.26 3.92
CA LYS A 35 -14.35 -4.19 2.89
C LYS A 35 -13.84 -2.87 3.45
N ARG A 36 -14.31 -2.49 4.65
CA ARG A 36 -13.89 -1.26 5.33
C ARG A 36 -12.40 -1.30 5.66
N GLN A 37 -11.93 -2.40 6.24
CA GLN A 37 -10.51 -2.61 6.57
C GLN A 37 -9.66 -2.55 5.30
N ARG A 38 -10.11 -3.18 4.21
CA ARG A 38 -9.40 -3.13 2.93
C ARG A 38 -9.33 -1.72 2.36
N ALA A 39 -10.37 -0.90 2.51
CA ALA A 39 -10.33 0.51 2.09
C ALA A 39 -9.34 1.34 2.93
N ILE A 40 -9.34 1.17 4.26
CA ILE A 40 -8.38 1.84 5.15
C ILE A 40 -6.94 1.46 4.78
N LYS A 41 -6.68 0.16 4.54
CA LYS A 41 -5.36 -0.32 4.14
C LYS A 41 -4.95 0.16 2.76
N PHE A 42 -5.89 0.39 1.86
CA PHE A 42 -5.61 1.01 0.56
C PHE A 42 -5.13 2.45 0.73
N GLU A 43 -5.80 3.25 1.58
CA GLU A 43 -5.37 4.61 1.89
C GLU A 43 -3.97 4.62 2.55
N GLU A 44 -3.73 3.73 3.51
CA GLU A 44 -2.41 3.58 4.15
C GLU A 44 -1.31 3.20 3.15
N LEU A 45 -1.62 2.33 2.17
CA LEU A 45 -0.68 1.94 1.11
C LEU A 45 -0.31 3.14 0.25
N VAL A 46 -1.30 3.89 -0.22
CA VAL A 46 -1.08 5.07 -1.07
C VAL A 46 -0.29 6.14 -0.30
N SER A 47 -0.61 6.38 0.97
CA SER A 47 0.16 7.29 1.84
C SER A 47 1.61 6.84 1.95
N ALA A 48 1.85 5.55 2.21
CA ALA A 48 3.21 5.01 2.33
C ALA A 48 4.04 5.13 1.04
N ILE A 49 3.39 5.03 -0.13
CA ILE A 49 4.04 5.25 -1.43
C ILE A 49 4.49 6.71 -1.58
N TYR A 50 3.65 7.68 -1.24
CA TYR A 50 4.04 9.10 -1.26
C TYR A 50 5.10 9.44 -0.21
N GLU A 51 5.01 8.84 1.00
CA GLU A 51 6.04 8.94 2.02
C GLU A 51 7.39 8.42 1.50
N TYR A 52 7.38 7.37 0.67
CA TYR A 52 8.60 6.81 0.07
C TYR A 52 9.23 7.72 -1.00
N ASP A 53 8.43 8.31 -1.88
CA ASP A 53 8.92 9.29 -2.86
C ASP A 53 9.55 10.50 -2.15
N HIS A 54 8.87 11.02 -1.13
CA HIS A 54 9.40 12.11 -0.31
C HIS A 54 10.71 11.71 0.39
N TRP A 55 10.74 10.51 1.00
CA TRP A 55 11.95 9.97 1.63
C TRP A 55 13.11 9.90 0.64
N LEU A 56 12.88 9.44 -0.59
CA LEU A 56 13.92 9.29 -1.60
C LEU A 56 14.46 10.65 -2.08
N MET A 57 13.60 11.66 -2.19
CA MET A 57 14.02 13.04 -2.46
C MET A 57 14.89 13.61 -1.34
N THR A 58 14.48 13.42 -0.08
CA THR A 58 15.25 13.86 1.09
C THR A 58 16.59 13.11 1.18
N TYR A 59 16.57 11.80 0.94
CA TYR A 59 17.77 10.95 0.88
C TYR A 59 18.77 11.46 -0.16
N ARG A 60 18.30 11.79 -1.37
CA ARG A 60 19.13 12.45 -2.39
C ARG A 60 19.69 13.77 -1.88
N ASN A 61 18.87 14.63 -1.29
CA ASN A 61 19.32 15.95 -0.85
C ASN A 61 20.43 15.87 0.21
N ILE A 62 20.28 14.97 1.18
CA ILE A 62 21.29 14.71 2.21
C ILE A 62 22.59 14.21 1.55
N HIS A 63 22.53 13.14 0.75
CA HIS A 63 23.75 12.48 0.28
C HIS A 63 24.42 13.18 -0.91
N THR A 64 23.63 13.64 -1.88
CA THR A 64 24.12 14.27 -3.12
C THR A 64 24.45 15.74 -2.93
N PHE A 65 23.75 16.47 -2.06
CA PHE A 65 23.94 17.91 -1.88
C PHE A 65 24.44 18.31 -0.49
N GLY A 66 24.44 17.40 0.49
CA GLY A 66 24.88 17.70 1.85
C GLY A 66 23.88 18.54 2.64
N SER A 67 22.57 18.32 2.43
CA SER A 67 21.52 18.95 3.24
C SER A 67 21.65 18.54 4.72
N ASP A 68 21.27 19.44 5.62
CA ASP A 68 21.22 19.21 7.08
C ASP A 68 19.94 18.49 7.54
N ASP A 69 19.14 17.98 6.60
CA ASP A 69 17.95 17.18 6.91
C ASP A 69 18.32 15.89 7.66
N THR A 70 17.43 15.43 8.54
CA THR A 70 17.63 14.18 9.29
C THR A 70 17.28 12.99 8.42
N GLU A 71 18.20 12.02 8.30
CA GLU A 71 17.91 10.73 7.67
C GLU A 71 16.88 9.95 8.50
N THR A 72 15.80 9.52 7.85
CA THR A 72 14.74 8.72 8.46
C THR A 72 14.73 7.29 7.90
N PRO A 73 14.17 6.30 8.63
CA PRO A 73 14.01 4.96 8.10
C PRO A 73 13.13 4.93 6.85
N THR A 74 13.44 4.05 5.90
CA THR A 74 12.65 3.92 4.68
C THR A 74 11.22 3.41 4.98
N PRO A 75 10.17 4.05 4.44
CA PRO A 75 8.80 3.57 4.56
C PRO A 75 8.49 2.36 3.65
N PHE A 76 9.45 1.90 2.84
CA PHE A 76 9.21 0.81 1.88
C PHE A 76 8.77 -0.50 2.54
N ALA A 77 9.24 -0.78 3.76
CA ALA A 77 8.80 -1.94 4.54
C ALA A 77 7.28 -1.93 4.81
N LYS A 78 6.70 -0.74 5.04
CA LYS A 78 5.25 -0.56 5.23
C LYS A 78 4.49 -0.83 3.93
N ILE A 79 4.99 -0.33 2.79
CA ILE A 79 4.42 -0.62 1.46
C ILE A 79 4.38 -2.12 1.23
N GLN A 80 5.50 -2.81 1.44
CA GLN A 80 5.61 -4.25 1.21
C GLN A 80 4.69 -5.05 2.13
N ALA A 81 4.62 -4.70 3.42
CA ALA A 81 3.76 -5.38 4.39
C ALA A 81 2.26 -5.24 4.04
N ILE A 82 1.80 -4.03 3.72
CA ILE A 82 0.41 -3.79 3.36
C ILE A 82 0.06 -4.51 2.05
N THR A 83 0.93 -4.42 1.05
CA THR A 83 0.73 -5.08 -0.25
C THR A 83 0.64 -6.59 -0.08
N LEU A 84 1.57 -7.20 0.66
CA LEU A 84 1.59 -8.65 0.86
C LEU A 84 0.32 -9.19 1.53
N ILE A 85 -0.23 -8.44 2.49
CA ILE A 85 -1.37 -8.91 3.30
C ILE A 85 -2.71 -8.60 2.62
N TYR A 86 -2.87 -7.40 2.04
CA TYR A 86 -4.19 -6.90 1.60
C TYR A 86 -4.34 -6.78 0.08
N PHE A 87 -3.21 -6.70 -0.65
CA PHE A 87 -3.19 -6.44 -2.09
C PHE A 87 -2.12 -7.26 -2.83
N PRO A 88 -2.08 -8.59 -2.66
CA PRO A 88 -1.06 -9.44 -3.27
C PRO A 88 -1.02 -9.32 -4.81
N GLU A 89 -2.12 -8.92 -5.45
CA GLU A 89 -2.20 -8.65 -6.89
C GLU A 89 -1.26 -7.53 -7.37
N HIS A 90 -0.82 -6.64 -6.48
CA HIS A 90 0.08 -5.52 -6.80
C HIS A 90 1.54 -5.80 -6.40
N LEU A 91 1.84 -6.98 -5.85
CA LEU A 91 3.15 -7.29 -5.28
C LEU A 91 4.29 -7.20 -6.31
N GLU A 92 4.06 -7.66 -7.54
CA GLU A 92 5.09 -7.63 -8.58
C GLU A 92 5.44 -6.19 -8.99
N LYS A 93 4.45 -5.30 -9.10
CA LYS A 93 4.69 -3.87 -9.39
C LYS A 93 5.41 -3.16 -8.25
N VAL A 94 5.11 -3.53 -7.00
CA VAL A 94 5.84 -3.00 -5.84
C VAL A 94 7.30 -3.47 -5.86
N LYS A 95 7.57 -4.74 -6.18
CA LYS A 95 8.96 -5.23 -6.34
C LYS A 95 9.70 -4.53 -7.48
N GLU A 96 9.03 -4.31 -8.60
CA GLU A 96 9.59 -3.58 -9.74
C GLU A 96 9.98 -2.15 -9.33
N LEU A 97 9.08 -1.43 -8.64
CA LEU A 97 9.40 -0.12 -8.06
C LEU A 97 10.62 -0.19 -7.13
N GLN A 98 10.72 -1.21 -6.28
CA GLN A 98 11.86 -1.39 -5.38
C GLN A 98 13.18 -1.52 -6.14
N ASN A 99 13.19 -2.37 -7.17
CA ASN A 99 14.38 -2.64 -7.97
C ASN A 99 14.86 -1.35 -8.67
N ILE A 100 13.94 -0.63 -9.30
CA ILE A 100 14.26 0.63 -9.98
C ILE A 100 14.69 1.71 -8.97
N ALA A 101 14.06 1.77 -7.80
CA ALA A 101 14.46 2.71 -6.76
C ALA A 101 15.85 2.39 -6.21
N ASN A 102 16.24 1.11 -6.12
CA ASN A 102 17.59 0.71 -5.74
C ASN A 102 18.64 1.22 -6.76
N ASP A 103 18.35 1.17 -8.06
CA ASP A 103 19.26 1.74 -9.08
C ASP A 103 19.44 3.25 -8.90
N TYR A 104 18.35 3.95 -8.57
CA TYR A 104 18.42 5.37 -8.25
C TYR A 104 19.20 5.64 -6.95
N ILE A 105 19.06 4.82 -5.92
CA ILE A 105 19.87 4.90 -4.68
C ILE A 105 21.35 4.66 -4.98
N VAL A 106 21.70 3.69 -5.84
CA VAL A 106 23.07 3.47 -6.30
C VAL A 106 23.64 4.73 -6.97
N TRP A 107 22.84 5.38 -7.82
CA TRP A 107 23.22 6.66 -8.39
C TRP A 107 23.45 7.74 -7.32
N ILE A 108 22.57 7.86 -6.32
CA ILE A 108 22.71 8.82 -5.21
C ILE A 108 24.04 8.61 -4.48
N HIS A 109 24.41 7.36 -4.19
CA HIS A 109 25.68 7.03 -3.55
C HIS A 109 26.89 7.40 -4.41
N ASN A 110 26.86 7.09 -5.70
CA ASN A 110 27.92 7.48 -6.63
C ASN A 110 28.07 9.00 -6.72
N ALA A 111 26.95 9.72 -6.74
CA ALA A 111 26.92 11.18 -6.73
C ALA A 111 27.49 11.75 -5.41
N ALA A 112 27.22 11.10 -4.27
CA ALA A 112 27.81 11.47 -2.98
C ALA A 112 29.35 11.29 -2.96
N VAL A 113 29.86 10.20 -3.55
CA VAL A 113 31.31 9.98 -3.70
C VAL A 113 31.94 11.08 -4.56
N LYS A 114 31.33 11.42 -5.70
CA LYS A 114 31.77 12.53 -6.57
C LYS A 114 31.80 13.87 -5.83
N ARG A 115 30.77 14.17 -5.02
CA ARG A 115 30.72 15.36 -4.17
C ARG A 115 31.91 15.45 -3.22
N LEU A 116 32.22 14.36 -2.51
CA LEU A 116 33.36 14.30 -1.59
C LEU A 116 34.70 14.50 -2.31
N ALA A 117 34.80 14.01 -3.55
CA ALA A 117 35.95 14.23 -4.42
C ALA A 117 36.01 15.64 -5.06
N LYS A 118 35.01 16.50 -4.82
CA LYS A 118 34.84 17.82 -5.48
C LYS A 118 34.78 17.73 -7.01
N ASP A 119 34.25 16.64 -7.52
CA ASP A 119 33.98 16.46 -8.95
C ASP A 119 32.74 17.29 -9.34
N ASN A 120 32.81 18.00 -10.47
CA ASN A 120 31.70 18.81 -10.99
C ASN A 120 30.64 17.98 -11.76
N SER A 121 30.89 16.68 -11.98
CA SER A 121 30.02 15.77 -12.76
C SER A 121 28.95 15.04 -11.91
N ILE A 122 28.55 15.61 -10.76
CA ILE A 122 27.60 14.99 -9.81
C ILE A 122 26.25 14.67 -10.47
N GLN A 123 25.82 15.47 -11.45
CA GLN A 123 24.53 15.33 -12.13
C GLN A 123 24.51 14.31 -13.29
N GLU A 124 25.67 13.74 -13.64
CA GLU A 124 25.77 12.79 -14.74
C GLU A 124 24.89 11.56 -14.48
N GLY A 125 24.04 11.20 -15.45
CA GLY A 125 23.11 10.07 -15.35
C GLY A 125 21.86 10.32 -14.50
N PHE A 126 21.74 11.46 -13.80
CA PHE A 126 20.60 11.76 -12.93
C PHE A 126 19.26 11.64 -13.65
N LYS A 127 19.17 12.30 -14.81
CA LYS A 127 17.93 12.39 -15.58
C LYS A 127 17.39 11.02 -15.93
N ASP A 128 18.26 10.12 -16.37
CA ASP A 128 17.86 8.80 -16.85
C ASP A 128 17.32 7.95 -15.68
N VAL A 129 18.09 7.85 -14.59
CA VAL A 129 17.66 7.06 -13.42
C VAL A 129 16.41 7.62 -12.76
N TYR A 130 16.28 8.95 -12.66
CA TYR A 130 15.11 9.59 -12.10
C TYR A 130 13.87 9.41 -12.98
N GLN A 131 14.01 9.50 -14.31
CA GLN A 131 12.89 9.28 -15.23
C GLN A 131 12.40 7.83 -15.18
N THR A 132 13.31 6.85 -15.10
CA THR A 132 12.93 5.44 -14.93
C THR A 132 12.18 5.23 -13.62
N TYR A 133 12.68 5.78 -12.51
CA TYR A 133 11.98 5.74 -11.22
C TYR A 133 10.60 6.41 -11.27
N ALA A 134 10.51 7.63 -11.81
CA ALA A 134 9.26 8.38 -11.89
C ALA A 134 8.22 7.65 -12.75
N ALA A 135 8.65 6.99 -13.83
CA ALA A 135 7.78 6.17 -14.66
C ALA A 135 7.20 4.97 -13.89
N ALA A 136 8.05 4.22 -13.17
CA ALA A 136 7.61 3.08 -12.35
C ALA A 136 6.66 3.51 -11.22
N HIS A 137 6.98 4.62 -10.55
CA HIS A 137 6.13 5.21 -9.52
C HIS A 137 4.75 5.59 -10.09
N HIS A 138 4.73 6.26 -11.25
CA HIS A 138 3.49 6.62 -11.94
C HIS A 138 2.69 5.38 -12.35
N GLU A 139 3.35 4.35 -12.86
CA GLU A 139 2.68 3.11 -13.28
C GLU A 139 2.03 2.39 -12.10
N LEU A 140 2.71 2.30 -10.95
CA LEU A 140 2.12 1.73 -9.73
C LEU A 140 0.90 2.52 -9.27
N LEU A 141 0.98 3.85 -9.22
CA LEU A 141 -0.15 4.69 -8.82
C LEU A 141 -1.33 4.59 -9.80
N LYS A 142 -1.05 4.46 -11.10
CA LYS A 142 -2.08 4.21 -12.11
C LYS A 142 -2.77 2.87 -11.87
N ASP A 143 -2.02 1.83 -11.62
CA ASP A 143 -2.54 0.48 -11.32
C ASP A 143 -3.44 0.47 -10.09
N LEU A 144 -3.01 1.11 -9.01
CA LEU A 144 -3.79 1.29 -7.78
C LEU A 144 -5.07 2.12 -8.03
N SER A 145 -5.00 3.15 -8.88
CA SER A 145 -6.16 3.95 -9.27
C SER A 145 -7.18 3.14 -10.07
N GLU A 146 -6.74 2.29 -10.99
CA GLU A 146 -7.61 1.40 -11.74
C GLU A 146 -8.24 0.33 -10.84
N PHE A 147 -7.46 -0.21 -9.89
CA PHE A 147 -7.95 -1.11 -8.86
C PHE A 147 -9.05 -0.49 -8.01
N SER A 148 -8.83 0.73 -7.48
CA SER A 148 -9.79 1.37 -6.58
C SER A 148 -11.14 1.65 -7.24
N LYS A 149 -11.14 2.05 -8.52
CA LYS A 149 -12.35 2.24 -9.33
C LYS A 149 -13.15 0.96 -9.54
N ARG A 150 -12.51 -0.20 -9.49
CA ARG A 150 -13.14 -1.51 -9.67
C ARG A 150 -13.68 -2.09 -8.36
N VAL A 151 -12.99 -1.85 -7.24
CA VAL A 151 -13.25 -2.54 -5.97
C VAL A 151 -14.04 -1.70 -4.97
N PHE A 152 -13.85 -0.38 -4.95
CA PHE A 152 -14.45 0.51 -3.95
C PHE A 152 -15.56 1.41 -4.51
N LYS A 153 -15.92 1.24 -5.78
CA LYS A 153 -16.99 1.97 -6.46
C LYS A 153 -18.25 1.13 -6.54
#